data_AF-A0A3N5R7P4-F1
#
_entry.id   AF-A0A3N5R7P4-F1
#
_cell.length_a   1.000
_cell.length_b   1.000
_cell.length_c   1.000
_cell.angle_alpha   90.00
_cell.angle_beta   90.00
_cell.angle_gamma   90.00
#
_symmetry.space_group_name_H-M   'P 1'
#
loop_
_entity.id
_entity.type
_entity.pdbx_description
1 polymer ?
#
loop_
_entity_poly.entity_id
_entity_poly.type
_entity_poly.pdbx_seq_one_letter_code
_entity_poly.pdbx_strand_id
1 'polypeptide(L)'
;NPVFLLFTDAEEAGLLGAEAFTAEHPWARQVGVTVNLEARGTSGPSLLFETSENNAWLIKAYAKAVSRPLASSLFFQIYRNMPNSTDLSVFKRNNIPGLNLAFVDHSVYYHTPLDDLNHLDPGSLQHQGDTALALVRKLADMDLRQPAHGNAVYSDLLGLTVLWWPEPWTVPLAMVISLLLLAVTVSLVRAGQVSIRSIGWGLLAWFAGILISVLFSIGFMWVARKLTGTQSPWYAYPLPMRLALWSGALLVGEGIAILFSRRAQFWGLGLGAWLWWAILSTASAFMLPAVSVYFLAPAGIAALGLIIVRFTGLRYKASAAQAACIAGALTAGLFWMQLALLLERVMGFGIFPVIMSALALTVSTLMPFFINTSRSKRWPLRVLAAAAAVMLVSTVAALTAPHYSEKRPRPLNIIHFEDRDAGTAHWVAVSFSGDLPDALRRAGRFIDKSEGVFPWSIGPCFVAKAEALAVPAPELVRISEESVNGERIVKTRLRSPREGNGITLIVSKKASLKAINMEGKPISFSSNTDREKYWYFGCVNPPRDGCNVEIHLGDNNPVEVMILDESFGLSAGGETLIQARAPLAVPCRDGDKTMILRHDKL
;
A
#
# COMPACT_ATOMS: atom_id res chain seq x y z
N ASN A 1 30.31 12.87 11.23
CA ASN A 1 29.97 11.54 11.79
C ASN A 1 30.50 10.46 10.88
N PRO A 2 31.02 9.33 11.40
CA PRO A 2 31.36 8.17 10.59
C PRO A 2 30.12 7.58 9.91
N VAL A 3 30.32 6.85 8.82
CA VAL A 3 29.26 6.15 8.07
C VAL A 3 29.52 4.66 8.14
N PHE A 4 28.51 3.90 8.58
CA PHE A 4 28.50 2.44 8.51
C PHE A 4 27.72 2.00 7.28
N LEU A 5 28.29 1.09 6.49
CA LEU A 5 27.57 0.37 5.45
C LEU A 5 27.19 -0.99 6.02
N LEU A 6 25.90 -1.22 6.20
CA LEU A 6 25.35 -2.46 6.74
C LEU A 6 24.63 -3.22 5.62
N PHE A 7 25.04 -4.46 5.40
CA PHE A 7 24.35 -5.41 4.53
C PHE A 7 23.74 -6.46 5.44
N THR A 8 22.43 -6.38 5.62
CA THR A 8 21.64 -7.35 6.37
C THR A 8 21.38 -8.59 5.52
N ASP A 9 21.11 -9.71 6.19
CA ASP A 9 20.70 -10.96 5.53
C ASP A 9 19.35 -11.39 6.09
N ALA A 10 18.62 -12.20 5.32
CA ALA A 10 17.35 -12.81 5.71
C ALA A 10 16.27 -11.79 6.14
N GLU A 11 16.17 -10.65 5.43
CA GLU A 11 15.09 -9.66 5.59
C GLU A 11 13.72 -10.31 5.30
N GLU A 12 13.60 -10.99 4.17
CA GLU A 12 12.37 -11.66 3.73
C GLU A 12 11.93 -12.80 4.66
N ALA A 13 12.85 -13.33 5.47
CA ALA A 13 12.58 -14.36 6.47
C ALA A 13 12.16 -13.77 7.84
N GLY A 14 11.94 -12.46 7.93
CA GLY A 14 11.49 -11.78 9.14
C GLY A 14 12.53 -10.84 9.78
N LEU A 15 13.30 -10.12 8.96
CA LEU A 15 14.25 -9.08 9.40
C LEU A 15 15.41 -9.61 10.25
N LEU A 16 15.78 -10.89 10.08
CA LEU A 16 16.65 -11.61 11.02
C LEU A 16 18.03 -10.98 11.15
N GLY A 17 18.60 -10.48 10.03
CA GLY A 17 19.90 -9.81 10.03
C GLY A 17 19.89 -8.49 10.78
N ALA A 18 18.85 -7.67 10.62
CA ALA A 18 18.71 -6.42 11.38
C ALA A 18 18.46 -6.67 12.88
N GLU A 19 17.65 -7.69 13.22
CA GLU A 19 17.44 -8.11 14.61
C GLU A 19 18.77 -8.54 15.26
N ALA A 20 19.55 -9.40 14.58
CA ALA A 20 20.85 -9.83 15.07
C ALA A 20 21.82 -8.66 15.25
N PHE A 21 21.91 -7.74 14.28
CA PHE A 21 22.79 -6.58 14.39
C PHE A 21 22.43 -5.70 15.58
N THR A 22 21.15 -5.35 15.74
CA THR A 22 20.70 -4.44 16.80
C THR A 22 20.81 -5.06 18.20
N ALA A 23 20.60 -6.38 18.32
CA ALA A 23 20.69 -7.09 19.58
C ALA A 23 22.13 -7.40 20.02
N GLU A 24 23.00 -7.79 19.09
CA GLU A 24 24.28 -8.44 19.43
C GLU A 24 25.51 -7.62 19.04
N HIS A 25 25.44 -6.77 18.01
CA HIS A 25 26.63 -6.10 17.48
C HIS A 25 26.97 -4.80 18.25
N PRO A 26 28.21 -4.61 18.72
CA PRO A 26 28.58 -3.45 19.53
C PRO A 26 28.42 -2.09 18.81
N TRP A 27 28.51 -2.08 17.47
CA TRP A 27 28.30 -0.84 16.69
C TRP A 27 26.85 -0.38 16.65
N ALA A 28 25.86 -1.24 16.92
CA ALA A 28 24.45 -0.83 16.92
C ALA A 28 24.20 0.33 17.91
N ARG A 29 24.89 0.32 19.05
CA ARG A 29 24.82 1.39 20.08
C ARG A 29 25.43 2.73 19.64
N GLN A 30 26.15 2.76 18.52
CA GLN A 30 26.79 3.95 17.97
C GLN A 30 25.99 4.56 16.82
N VAL A 31 24.93 3.89 16.35
CA VAL A 31 24.12 4.35 15.23
C VAL A 31 23.21 5.50 15.70
N GLY A 32 23.51 6.72 15.22
CA GLY A 32 22.71 7.90 15.51
C GLY A 32 21.54 8.13 14.55
N VAL A 33 21.60 7.58 13.33
CA VAL A 33 20.55 7.67 12.31
C VAL A 33 20.74 6.59 11.24
N THR A 34 19.66 6.03 10.74
CA THR A 34 19.65 5.03 9.67
C THR A 34 19.06 5.61 8.37
N VAL A 35 19.70 5.32 7.23
CA VAL A 35 19.11 5.50 5.90
C VAL A 35 18.96 4.12 5.30
N ASN A 36 17.72 3.63 5.22
CA ASN A 36 17.38 2.32 4.68
C ASN A 36 17.02 2.44 3.19
N LEU A 37 17.53 1.53 2.37
CA LEU A 37 17.36 1.52 0.92
C LEU A 37 16.66 0.23 0.52
N GLU A 38 15.48 0.38 -0.06
CA GLU A 38 14.57 -0.70 -0.42
C GLU A 38 14.19 -0.61 -1.90
N ALA A 39 13.57 -1.67 -2.41
CA ALA A 39 12.93 -1.66 -3.72
C ALA A 39 11.72 -2.59 -3.69
N ARG A 40 10.53 -2.03 -3.90
CA ARG A 40 9.30 -2.83 -4.11
C ARG A 40 8.97 -2.98 -5.59
N GLY A 41 9.63 -2.23 -6.46
CA GLY A 41 9.49 -2.33 -7.90
C GLY A 41 10.86 -2.35 -8.54
N THR A 42 10.89 -2.31 -9.87
CA THR A 42 12.12 -2.27 -10.67
C THR A 42 12.31 -0.93 -11.36
N SER A 43 11.42 0.03 -11.13
CA SER A 43 11.50 1.35 -11.74
C SER A 43 10.85 2.44 -10.89
N GLY A 44 10.96 3.67 -11.35
CA GLY A 44 10.38 4.85 -10.75
C GLY A 44 11.37 5.63 -9.88
N PRO A 45 10.98 6.84 -9.47
CA PRO A 45 11.79 7.65 -8.57
C PRO A 45 11.91 7.04 -7.17
N SER A 46 13.06 7.28 -6.51
CA SER A 46 13.29 6.98 -5.08
C SER A 46 12.34 7.80 -4.21
N LEU A 47 11.35 7.13 -3.65
CA LEU A 47 10.32 7.66 -2.76
C LEU A 47 10.79 7.60 -1.31
N LEU A 48 10.73 8.72 -0.59
CA LEU A 48 10.73 8.71 0.88
C LEU A 48 9.34 8.29 1.37
N PHE A 49 9.18 7.01 1.66
CA PHE A 49 7.88 6.42 2.02
C PHE A 49 7.69 6.25 3.53
N GLU A 50 8.77 6.23 4.30
CA GLU A 50 8.71 6.08 5.76
C GLU A 50 9.84 6.85 6.45
N THR A 51 9.56 7.35 7.66
CA THR A 51 10.55 7.87 8.60
C THR A 51 10.31 7.29 10.00
N SER A 52 11.25 7.51 10.93
CA SER A 52 10.94 7.42 12.36
C SER A 52 9.94 8.50 12.80
N GLU A 53 9.42 8.41 14.03
CA GLU A 53 8.77 9.57 14.67
C GLU A 53 9.82 10.65 15.00
N ASN A 54 9.36 11.83 15.43
CA ASN A 54 10.19 13.01 15.65
C ASN A 54 11.01 13.40 14.40
N ASN A 55 10.37 13.33 13.23
CA ASN A 55 11.05 13.41 11.94
C ASN A 55 11.33 14.82 11.43
N ALA A 56 10.94 15.90 12.13
CA ALA A 56 11.04 17.25 11.58
C ALA A 56 12.48 17.62 11.16
N TRP A 57 13.47 17.19 11.93
CA TRP A 57 14.88 17.40 11.61
C TRP A 57 15.36 16.54 10.43
N LEU A 58 14.85 15.31 10.28
CA LEU A 58 15.12 14.43 9.13
C LEU A 58 14.55 15.03 7.85
N ILE A 59 13.31 15.50 7.88
CA ILE A 59 12.64 16.14 6.75
C ILE A 59 13.35 17.44 6.37
N LYS A 60 13.78 18.24 7.35
CA LYS A 60 14.60 19.43 7.10
C LYS A 60 15.94 19.09 6.44
N ALA A 61 16.57 17.99 6.82
CA ALA A 61 17.81 17.53 6.19
C ALA A 61 17.55 17.05 4.75
N TYR A 62 16.53 16.22 4.55
CA TYR A 62 16.11 15.71 3.25
C TYR A 62 15.77 16.84 2.27
N ALA A 63 14.92 17.78 2.68
CA ALA A 63 14.50 18.93 1.87
C ALA A 63 15.67 19.84 1.45
N LYS A 64 16.77 19.87 2.23
CA LYS A 64 17.97 20.66 1.90
C LYS A 64 18.98 19.90 1.06
N ALA A 65 19.02 18.57 1.15
CA ALA A 65 20.05 17.75 0.53
C ALA A 65 19.63 17.23 -0.84
N VAL A 66 18.36 16.84 -0.98
CA VAL A 66 17.87 16.10 -2.15
C VAL A 66 17.35 17.07 -3.21
N SER A 67 17.94 17.03 -4.40
CA SER A 67 17.63 17.92 -5.52
C SER A 67 16.39 17.53 -6.31
N ARG A 68 16.00 16.25 -6.27
CA ARG A 68 14.84 15.69 -6.98
C ARG A 68 13.92 14.91 -6.01
N PRO A 69 13.35 15.58 -4.99
CA PRO A 69 12.67 14.87 -3.92
C PRO A 69 11.35 14.25 -4.38
N LEU A 70 11.06 13.05 -3.91
CA LEU A 70 9.69 12.50 -3.90
C LEU A 70 9.36 12.06 -2.48
N ALA A 71 8.43 12.75 -1.82
CA ALA A 71 8.18 12.57 -0.40
C ALA A 71 6.81 13.12 0.00
N SER A 72 6.12 12.46 0.92
CA SER A 72 4.88 12.99 1.52
C SER A 72 4.66 12.41 2.90
N SER A 73 4.21 13.23 3.85
CA SER A 73 3.82 12.76 5.19
C SER A 73 2.63 11.78 5.14
N LEU A 74 1.83 11.81 4.06
CA LEU A 74 0.79 10.82 3.85
C LEU A 74 1.35 9.42 3.59
N PHE A 75 2.51 9.28 2.92
CA PHE A 75 3.10 7.96 2.67
C PHE A 75 3.53 7.31 3.97
N PHE A 76 4.18 8.09 4.85
CA PHE A 76 4.50 7.67 6.20
C PHE A 76 3.25 7.23 6.97
N GLN A 77 2.18 8.03 6.93
CA GLN A 77 0.92 7.70 7.61
C GLN A 77 0.27 6.42 7.07
N ILE A 78 0.31 6.19 5.76
CA ILE A 78 -0.22 4.98 5.14
C ILE A 78 0.63 3.78 5.55
N TYR A 79 1.95 3.86 5.36
CA TYR A 79 2.88 2.75 5.63
C TYR A 79 2.85 2.33 7.11
N ARG A 80 2.75 3.29 8.04
CA ARG A 80 2.61 3.00 9.49
C ARG A 80 1.42 2.11 9.83
N ASN A 81 0.38 2.09 9.00
CA ASN A 81 -0.83 1.29 9.20
C ASN A 81 -0.88 0.04 8.30
N MET A 82 0.14 -0.19 7.47
CA MET A 82 0.26 -1.40 6.67
C MET A 82 0.92 -2.52 7.49
N PRO A 83 0.55 -3.79 7.28
CA PRO A 83 1.20 -4.94 7.91
C PRO A 83 2.55 -5.27 7.27
N ASN A 84 3.26 -4.25 6.77
CA ASN A 84 4.55 -4.35 6.11
C ASN A 84 5.65 -3.96 7.09
N SER A 85 6.84 -4.49 6.87
CA SER A 85 8.04 -4.10 7.62
C SER A 85 9.25 -4.18 6.67
N THR A 86 10.34 -3.58 7.13
CA THR A 86 11.67 -3.54 6.50
C THR A 86 12.67 -3.47 7.65
N ASP A 87 13.97 -3.54 7.36
CA ASP A 87 15.00 -3.42 8.40
C ASP A 87 14.86 -2.13 9.22
N LEU A 88 14.41 -1.01 8.62
CA LEU A 88 14.15 0.23 9.37
C LEU A 88 13.16 0.04 10.54
N SER A 89 12.24 -0.92 10.44
CA SER A 89 11.31 -1.26 11.52
C SER A 89 12.05 -1.73 12.78
N VAL A 90 13.12 -2.52 12.61
CA VAL A 90 13.96 -2.99 13.73
C VAL A 90 14.71 -1.82 14.37
N PHE A 91 15.31 -0.94 13.55
CA PHE A 91 16.00 0.25 14.04
C PHE A 91 15.05 1.18 14.82
N LYS A 92 13.85 1.44 14.30
CA LYS A 92 12.83 2.24 14.98
C LYS A 92 12.40 1.63 16.31
N ARG A 93 12.20 0.30 16.39
CA ARG A 93 11.89 -0.40 17.65
C ARG A 93 13.00 -0.25 18.70
N ASN A 94 14.24 -0.11 18.25
CA ASN A 94 15.41 0.16 19.08
C ASN A 94 15.69 1.66 19.29
N ASN A 95 14.71 2.54 19.02
CA ASN A 95 14.81 4.01 19.16
C ASN A 95 15.90 4.67 18.30
N ILE A 96 16.30 4.02 17.20
CA ILE A 96 17.22 4.57 16.23
C ILE A 96 16.40 5.29 15.14
N PRO A 97 16.54 6.62 14.97
CA PRO A 97 15.79 7.36 13.99
C PRO A 97 16.25 7.03 12.57
N GLY A 98 15.40 7.23 11.56
CA GLY A 98 15.83 6.98 10.19
C GLY A 98 14.82 7.31 9.10
N LEU A 99 15.27 7.12 7.86
CA LEU A 99 14.49 7.32 6.63
C LEU A 99 14.51 6.05 5.79
N ASN A 100 13.38 5.74 5.16
CA ASN A 100 13.22 4.60 4.26
C ASN A 100 12.97 5.10 2.83
N LEU A 101 13.83 4.68 1.91
CA LEU A 101 13.78 5.07 0.50
C LEU A 101 13.48 3.84 -0.36
N ALA A 102 12.53 3.94 -1.29
CA ALA A 102 12.28 2.89 -2.28
C ALA A 102 11.79 3.45 -3.60
N PHE A 103 12.15 2.83 -4.72
CA PHE A 103 11.34 2.91 -5.94
C PHE A 103 10.32 1.76 -5.99
N VAL A 104 9.13 2.06 -6.52
CA VAL A 104 7.93 1.20 -6.37
C VAL A 104 7.17 0.94 -7.67
N ASP A 105 7.57 1.56 -8.79
CA ASP A 105 6.92 1.33 -10.08
C ASP A 105 7.36 -0.03 -10.64
N HIS A 106 6.49 -0.66 -11.43
CA HIS A 106 6.64 -2.06 -11.87
C HIS A 106 6.68 -3.08 -10.71
N SER A 107 5.94 -2.83 -9.63
CA SER A 107 5.69 -3.78 -8.54
C SER A 107 5.07 -5.13 -8.98
N VAL A 108 4.66 -5.24 -10.24
CA VAL A 108 4.22 -6.50 -10.87
C VAL A 108 5.34 -7.54 -10.98
N TYR A 109 6.61 -7.13 -10.98
CA TYR A 109 7.77 -8.03 -11.01
C TYR A 109 8.26 -8.38 -9.61
N TYR A 110 7.83 -7.64 -8.59
CA TYR A 110 8.25 -7.81 -7.20
C TYR A 110 8.04 -9.24 -6.74
N HIS A 111 9.09 -9.83 -6.17
CA HIS A 111 9.10 -11.23 -5.75
C HIS A 111 8.69 -12.19 -6.88
N THR A 112 9.13 -11.97 -8.10
CA THR A 112 8.95 -12.92 -9.20
C THR A 112 10.29 -13.18 -9.87
N PRO A 113 10.43 -14.22 -10.71
CA PRO A 113 11.63 -14.39 -11.53
C PRO A 113 11.92 -13.23 -12.50
N LEU A 114 10.98 -12.30 -12.70
CA LEU A 114 11.17 -11.09 -13.50
C LEU A 114 11.77 -9.93 -12.68
N ASP A 115 11.99 -10.11 -11.38
CA ASP A 115 12.74 -9.19 -10.53
C ASP A 115 14.25 -9.33 -10.81
N ASP A 116 14.65 -8.94 -12.01
CA ASP A 116 16.00 -9.12 -12.54
C ASP A 116 16.59 -7.81 -13.10
N LEU A 117 17.88 -7.87 -13.46
CA LEU A 117 18.59 -6.73 -14.04
C LEU A 117 18.08 -6.32 -15.44
N ASN A 118 17.36 -7.20 -16.15
CA ASN A 118 16.81 -6.87 -17.46
C ASN A 118 15.57 -5.96 -17.35
N HIS A 119 14.86 -6.05 -16.22
CA HIS A 119 13.68 -5.24 -15.93
C HIS A 119 13.96 -4.03 -15.03
N LEU A 120 15.13 -3.98 -14.37
CA LEU A 120 15.58 -2.84 -13.59
C LEU A 120 15.86 -1.62 -14.48
N ASP A 121 15.23 -0.49 -14.18
CA ASP A 121 15.54 0.80 -14.81
C ASP A 121 16.80 1.41 -14.18
N PRO A 122 17.89 1.60 -14.96
CA PRO A 122 19.12 2.22 -14.45
C PRO A 122 18.90 3.65 -13.94
N GLY A 123 17.92 4.38 -14.48
CA GLY A 123 17.58 5.72 -14.02
C GLY A 123 17.04 5.73 -12.58
N SER A 124 16.31 4.68 -12.20
CA SER A 124 15.77 4.48 -10.85
C SER A 124 16.88 4.16 -9.85
N LEU A 125 17.79 3.24 -10.21
CA LEU A 125 18.98 2.94 -9.42
C LEU A 125 19.85 4.18 -9.20
N GLN A 126 20.13 4.93 -10.27
CA GLN A 126 20.91 6.17 -10.18
C GLN A 126 20.21 7.19 -9.29
N HIS A 127 18.89 7.36 -9.42
CA HIS A 127 18.15 8.32 -8.61
C HIS A 127 18.13 7.95 -7.11
N GLN A 128 18.00 6.67 -6.77
CA GLN A 128 18.12 6.19 -5.40
C GLN A 128 19.54 6.41 -4.85
N GLY A 129 20.57 6.11 -5.64
CA GLY A 129 21.97 6.39 -5.30
C GLY A 129 22.24 7.87 -5.05
N ASP A 130 21.79 8.77 -5.95
CA ASP A 130 21.93 10.21 -5.80
C ASP A 130 21.25 10.72 -4.52
N THR A 131 20.03 10.24 -4.26
CA THR A 131 19.22 10.61 -3.09
C THR A 131 19.90 10.14 -1.80
N ALA A 132 20.31 8.88 -1.75
CA ALA A 132 20.98 8.28 -0.60
C ALA A 132 22.31 8.99 -0.32
N LEU A 133 23.14 9.21 -1.34
CA LEU A 133 24.44 9.87 -1.20
C LEU A 133 24.30 11.30 -0.69
N ALA A 134 23.37 12.07 -1.25
CA ALA A 134 23.13 13.45 -0.82
C ALA A 134 22.65 13.51 0.64
N LEU A 135 21.73 12.61 1.02
CA LEU A 135 21.19 12.51 2.36
C LEU A 135 22.24 12.07 3.37
N VAL A 136 23.00 11.00 3.08
CA VAL A 136 24.07 10.49 3.95
C VAL A 136 25.16 11.54 4.18
N ARG A 137 25.61 12.24 3.12
CA ARG A 137 26.54 13.37 3.28
C ARG A 137 25.98 14.44 4.20
N LYS A 138 24.71 14.81 4.00
CA LYS A 138 24.07 15.84 4.84
C LYS A 138 24.01 15.43 6.31
N LEU A 139 23.63 14.18 6.59
CA LEU A 139 23.53 13.65 7.95
C LEU A 139 24.90 13.44 8.60
N ALA A 140 25.91 13.05 7.81
CA ALA A 140 27.29 12.91 8.27
C ALA A 140 27.87 14.25 8.75
N ASP A 141 27.47 15.37 8.15
CA ASP A 141 27.93 16.72 8.54
C ASP A 141 27.10 17.37 9.66
N MET A 142 25.99 16.76 10.09
CA MET A 142 25.11 17.29 11.13
C MET A 142 25.56 16.89 12.54
N ASP A 143 25.25 17.69 13.55
CA ASP A 143 25.35 17.24 14.95
C ASP A 143 24.14 16.36 15.29
N LEU A 144 24.38 15.05 15.44
CA LEU A 144 23.33 14.06 15.72
C LEU A 144 23.00 13.93 17.21
N ARG A 145 23.67 14.67 18.11
CA ARG A 145 23.49 14.53 19.57
C ARG A 145 22.24 15.23 20.12
N GLN A 146 21.68 16.19 19.39
CA GLN A 146 20.48 16.93 19.79
C GLN A 146 19.51 17.12 18.61
N PRO A 147 18.89 16.03 18.12
CA PRO A 147 17.88 16.15 17.07
C PRO A 147 16.69 16.96 17.59
N ALA A 148 16.19 17.89 16.78
CA ALA A 148 15.01 18.67 17.15
C ALA A 148 13.78 17.75 17.28
N HIS A 149 13.03 17.91 18.36
CA HIS A 149 11.83 17.12 18.62
C HIS A 149 10.65 17.55 17.74
N GLY A 150 9.70 16.63 17.56
CA GLY A 150 8.46 16.85 16.83
C GLY A 150 8.48 16.36 15.39
N ASN A 151 7.28 16.20 14.84
CA ASN A 151 7.08 15.76 13.46
C ASN A 151 6.95 16.96 12.51
N ALA A 152 7.11 16.70 11.22
CA ALA A 152 6.79 17.63 10.16
C ALA A 152 5.64 17.10 9.30
N VAL A 153 4.84 18.03 8.78
CA VAL A 153 3.92 17.80 7.66
C VAL A 153 4.64 18.24 6.40
N TYR A 154 4.63 17.41 5.35
CA TYR A 154 5.41 17.67 4.15
C TYR A 154 4.87 17.00 2.90
N SER A 155 5.20 17.57 1.74
CA SER A 155 5.00 16.97 0.41
C SER A 155 6.01 17.56 -0.57
N ASP A 156 6.49 16.76 -1.53
CA ASP A 156 7.21 17.31 -2.67
C ASP A 156 6.29 18.15 -3.56
N LEU A 157 6.91 19.09 -4.27
CA LEU A 157 6.28 19.91 -5.28
C LEU A 157 6.94 19.62 -6.63
N LEU A 158 6.31 18.76 -7.44
CA LEU A 158 6.74 18.41 -8.80
C LEU A 158 8.19 17.88 -8.87
N GLY A 159 8.69 17.27 -7.80
CA GLY A 159 10.10 16.84 -7.74
C GLY A 159 11.12 17.98 -7.73
N LEU A 160 10.72 19.23 -7.48
CA LEU A 160 11.61 20.40 -7.48
C LEU A 160 12.08 20.79 -6.08
N THR A 161 11.20 20.65 -5.10
CA THR A 161 11.45 21.01 -3.70
C THR A 161 10.46 20.31 -2.78
N VAL A 162 10.69 20.38 -1.47
CA VAL A 162 9.77 19.87 -0.45
C VAL A 162 9.10 21.03 0.26
N LEU A 163 7.77 21.11 0.18
CA LEU A 163 6.96 21.96 1.05
C LEU A 163 6.85 21.25 2.41
N TRP A 164 7.28 21.90 3.49
CA TRP A 164 7.17 21.32 4.83
C TRP A 164 7.03 22.38 5.93
N TRP A 165 6.44 21.98 7.06
CA TRP A 165 6.39 22.77 8.29
C TRP A 165 6.33 21.85 9.53
N PRO A 166 6.72 22.32 10.74
CA PRO A 166 6.55 21.55 11.97
C PRO A 166 5.07 21.32 12.27
N GLU A 167 4.69 20.09 12.63
CA GLU A 167 3.31 19.64 12.84
C GLU A 167 2.43 20.60 13.68
N PRO A 168 2.92 21.23 14.78
CA PRO A 168 2.12 22.16 15.58
C PRO A 168 1.58 23.38 14.82
N TRP A 169 2.18 23.76 13.69
CA TRP A 169 1.69 24.87 12.86
C TRP A 169 0.44 24.51 12.04
N THR A 170 0.13 23.22 11.93
CA THR A 170 -0.94 22.72 11.06
C THR A 170 -2.32 23.27 11.46
N VAL A 171 -2.65 23.25 12.76
CA VAL A 171 -3.93 23.76 13.26
C VAL A 171 -4.03 25.29 13.11
N PRO A 172 -3.05 26.10 13.55
CA PRO A 172 -3.06 27.54 13.31
C PRO A 172 -3.24 27.91 11.82
N LEU A 173 -2.53 27.23 10.92
CA LEU A 173 -2.66 27.46 9.48
C LEU A 173 -4.07 27.14 8.97
N ALA A 174 -4.66 26.02 9.41
CA ALA A 174 -6.03 25.64 9.03
C ALA A 174 -7.07 26.65 9.52
N MET A 175 -6.91 27.16 10.75
CA MET A 175 -7.78 28.18 11.33
C MET A 175 -7.71 29.48 10.52
N VAL A 176 -6.49 29.95 10.19
CA VAL A 176 -6.30 31.17 9.39
C VAL A 176 -6.96 31.03 8.02
N ILE A 177 -6.75 29.91 7.32
CA ILE A 177 -7.36 29.66 6.01
C ILE A 177 -8.89 29.66 6.09
N SER A 178 -9.45 29.00 7.12
CA SER A 178 -10.89 28.95 7.34
C SER A 178 -11.47 30.33 7.65
N LEU A 179 -10.79 31.14 8.46
CA LEU A 179 -11.19 32.52 8.75
C LEU A 179 -11.14 33.42 7.51
N LEU A 180 -10.12 33.26 6.65
CA LEU A 180 -10.03 34.00 5.39
C LEU A 180 -11.20 33.65 4.45
N LEU A 181 -11.52 32.37 4.29
CA LEU A 181 -12.66 31.93 3.47
C LEU A 181 -14.00 32.38 4.06
N LEU A 182 -14.14 32.37 5.40
CA LEU A 182 -15.31 32.89 6.07
C LEU A 182 -15.46 34.42 5.84
N ALA A 183 -14.36 35.17 5.95
CA ALA A 183 -14.36 36.62 5.70
C ALA A 183 -14.78 36.95 4.26
N VAL A 184 -14.26 36.22 3.26
CA VAL A 184 -14.70 36.33 1.86
C VAL A 184 -16.18 36.01 1.72
N THR A 185 -16.64 34.91 2.32
CA THR A 185 -18.04 34.46 2.28
C THR A 185 -18.98 35.52 2.84
N VAL A 186 -18.72 36.00 4.06
CA VAL A 186 -19.51 37.06 4.72
C VAL A 186 -19.51 38.34 3.88
N SER A 187 -18.36 38.71 3.32
CA SER A 187 -18.24 39.90 2.47
C SER A 187 -19.05 39.80 1.18
N LEU A 188 -19.11 38.62 0.55
CA LEU A 188 -19.93 38.38 -0.66
C LEU A 188 -21.42 38.36 -0.35
N VAL A 189 -21.82 37.77 0.80
CA VAL A 189 -23.21 37.76 1.27
C VAL A 189 -23.68 39.18 1.60
N ARG A 190 -22.89 39.97 2.35
CA ARG A 190 -23.22 41.37 2.69
C ARG A 190 -23.31 42.28 1.46
N ALA A 191 -22.55 41.97 0.42
CA ALA A 191 -22.61 42.70 -0.85
C ALA A 191 -23.74 42.23 -1.78
N GLY A 192 -24.57 41.27 -1.36
CA GLY A 192 -25.67 40.74 -2.17
C GLY A 192 -25.23 39.93 -3.40
N GLN A 193 -23.94 39.55 -3.48
CA GLN A 193 -23.40 38.82 -4.64
C GLN A 193 -23.69 37.31 -4.59
N VAL A 194 -24.03 36.80 -3.40
CA VAL A 194 -24.44 35.41 -3.17
C VAL A 194 -25.42 35.35 -2.00
N SER A 195 -26.41 34.46 -2.07
CA SER A 195 -27.34 34.23 -0.95
C SER A 195 -26.92 33.01 -0.11
N ILE A 196 -27.30 32.98 1.16
CA ILE A 196 -27.04 31.83 2.05
C ILE A 196 -27.67 30.55 1.48
N ARG A 197 -28.86 30.66 0.89
CA ARG A 197 -29.54 29.53 0.22
C ARG A 197 -28.73 29.00 -0.97
N SER A 198 -28.14 29.89 -1.76
CA SER A 198 -27.26 29.54 -2.89
C SER A 198 -26.01 28.79 -2.42
N ILE A 199 -25.39 29.22 -1.31
CA ILE A 199 -24.27 28.49 -0.67
C ILE A 199 -24.72 27.11 -0.18
N GLY A 200 -25.88 27.01 0.46
CA GLY A 200 -26.44 25.72 0.92
C GLY A 200 -26.63 24.72 -0.21
N TRP A 201 -27.10 25.16 -1.38
CA TRP A 201 -27.16 24.31 -2.56
C TRP A 201 -25.78 23.90 -3.08
N GLY A 202 -24.78 24.78 -2.96
CA GLY A 202 -23.40 24.46 -3.32
C GLY A 202 -22.76 23.42 -2.40
N LEU A 203 -22.97 23.55 -1.08
CA LEU A 203 -22.53 22.55 -0.09
C LEU A 203 -23.16 21.17 -0.35
N LEU A 204 -24.47 21.16 -0.67
CA LEU A 204 -25.17 19.93 -1.02
C LEU A 204 -24.69 19.34 -2.35
N ALA A 205 -24.45 20.18 -3.36
CA ALA A 205 -23.92 19.74 -4.65
C ALA A 205 -22.54 19.11 -4.51
N TRP A 206 -21.66 19.70 -3.69
CA TRP A 206 -20.34 19.14 -3.41
C TRP A 206 -20.45 17.76 -2.74
N PHE A 207 -21.24 17.66 -1.67
CA PHE A 207 -21.41 16.40 -0.94
C PHE A 207 -22.02 15.31 -1.82
N ALA A 208 -23.07 15.64 -2.58
CA ALA A 208 -23.68 14.73 -3.54
C ALA A 208 -22.69 14.32 -4.64
N GLY A 209 -21.86 15.25 -5.13
CA GLY A 209 -20.84 14.98 -6.14
C GLY A 209 -19.81 13.95 -5.69
N ILE A 210 -19.29 14.08 -4.47
CA ILE A 210 -18.35 13.10 -3.89
C ILE A 210 -19.05 11.75 -3.68
N LEU A 211 -20.21 11.73 -3.01
CA LEU A 211 -20.92 10.50 -2.69
C LEU A 211 -21.31 9.71 -3.96
N ILE A 212 -21.89 10.38 -4.95
CA ILE A 212 -22.33 9.75 -6.20
C ILE A 212 -21.12 9.28 -7.00
N SER A 213 -20.00 10.01 -6.99
CA SER A 213 -18.75 9.56 -7.63
C SER A 213 -18.26 8.25 -7.03
N VAL A 214 -18.23 8.14 -5.71
CA VAL A 214 -17.82 6.92 -5.01
C VAL A 214 -18.77 5.76 -5.32
N LEU A 215 -20.08 5.96 -5.19
CA LEU A 215 -21.09 4.94 -5.51
C LEU A 215 -21.02 4.50 -6.98
N PHE A 216 -20.82 5.45 -7.89
CA PHE A 216 -20.61 5.18 -9.31
C PHE A 216 -19.39 4.29 -9.52
N SER A 217 -18.24 4.56 -8.88
CA SER A 217 -17.06 3.70 -9.01
C SER A 217 -17.26 2.28 -8.49
N ILE A 218 -18.01 2.11 -7.38
CA ILE A 218 -18.34 0.79 -6.83
C ILE A 218 -19.23 0.01 -7.81
N GLY A 219 -20.30 0.64 -8.31
CA GLY A 219 -21.20 0.03 -9.28
C GLY A 219 -20.51 -0.30 -10.60
N PHE A 220 -19.70 0.64 -11.11
CA PHE A 220 -18.93 0.47 -12.34
C PHE A 220 -17.97 -0.71 -12.25
N MET A 221 -17.22 -0.82 -11.15
CA MET A 221 -16.36 -1.99 -10.89
C MET A 221 -17.15 -3.29 -10.82
N TRP A 222 -18.26 -3.30 -10.09
CA TRP A 222 -19.07 -4.50 -9.91
C TRP A 222 -19.55 -5.03 -11.27
N VAL A 223 -20.06 -4.15 -12.13
CA VAL A 223 -20.45 -4.51 -13.49
C VAL A 223 -19.24 -5.00 -14.29
N ALA A 224 -18.13 -4.29 -14.28
CA ALA A 224 -16.94 -4.65 -15.06
C ALA A 224 -16.37 -6.03 -14.65
N ARG A 225 -16.30 -6.33 -13.35
CA ARG A 225 -15.86 -7.65 -12.85
C ARG A 225 -16.84 -8.75 -13.23
N LYS A 226 -18.15 -8.48 -13.21
CA LYS A 226 -19.18 -9.43 -13.65
C LYS A 226 -19.11 -9.75 -15.14
N LEU A 227 -18.84 -8.75 -15.98
CA LEU A 227 -18.72 -8.93 -17.42
C LEU A 227 -17.45 -9.69 -17.83
N THR A 228 -16.35 -9.50 -17.10
CA THR A 228 -15.03 -10.06 -17.45
C THR A 228 -14.71 -11.37 -16.74
N GLY A 229 -15.43 -11.69 -15.65
CA GLY A 229 -15.20 -12.91 -14.87
C GLY A 229 -13.89 -12.93 -14.06
N THR A 230 -13.19 -11.80 -13.97
CA THR A 230 -11.92 -11.66 -13.22
C THR A 230 -11.98 -10.50 -12.23
N GLN A 231 -11.16 -10.56 -11.18
CA GLN A 231 -11.07 -9.50 -10.18
C GLN A 231 -10.34 -8.24 -10.69
N SER A 232 -9.46 -8.40 -11.69
CA SER A 232 -8.60 -7.32 -12.21
C SER A 232 -8.44 -7.36 -13.75
N PRO A 233 -9.50 -7.10 -14.53
CA PRO A 233 -9.45 -7.27 -15.99
C PRO A 233 -8.52 -6.30 -16.73
N TRP A 234 -8.19 -5.17 -16.12
CA TRP A 234 -7.31 -4.13 -16.66
C TRP A 234 -5.85 -4.23 -16.15
N TYR A 235 -5.45 -5.38 -15.61
CA TYR A 235 -4.14 -5.56 -14.99
C TYR A 235 -2.99 -5.31 -15.98
N ALA A 236 -3.04 -5.91 -17.18
CA ALA A 236 -2.02 -5.71 -18.22
C ALA A 236 -2.01 -4.30 -18.81
N TYR A 237 -3.19 -3.73 -19.07
CA TYR A 237 -3.34 -2.44 -19.74
C TYR A 237 -4.18 -1.49 -18.87
N PRO A 238 -3.55 -0.78 -17.92
CA PRO A 238 -4.27 0.06 -16.95
C PRO A 238 -4.81 1.36 -17.55
N LEU A 239 -4.23 1.86 -18.65
CA LEU A 239 -4.53 3.19 -19.20
C LEU A 239 -6.01 3.37 -19.62
N PRO A 240 -6.64 2.44 -20.38
CA PRO A 240 -8.07 2.55 -20.69
C PRO A 240 -8.94 2.65 -19.44
N MET A 241 -8.67 1.84 -18.42
CA MET A 241 -9.43 1.91 -17.16
C MET A 241 -9.19 3.23 -16.43
N ARG A 242 -7.95 3.72 -16.38
CA ARG A 242 -7.61 5.04 -15.81
C ARG A 242 -8.39 6.16 -16.50
N LEU A 243 -8.42 6.17 -17.84
CA LEU A 243 -9.16 7.17 -18.61
C LEU A 243 -10.66 7.07 -18.36
N ALA A 244 -11.22 5.86 -18.25
CA ALA A 244 -12.63 5.65 -17.91
C ALA A 244 -12.97 6.23 -16.53
N LEU A 245 -12.11 6.06 -15.52
CA LEU A 245 -12.34 6.65 -14.20
C LEU A 245 -12.20 8.16 -14.19
N TRP A 246 -11.17 8.72 -14.84
CA TRP A 246 -10.94 10.15 -14.86
C TRP A 246 -12.08 10.89 -15.56
N SER A 247 -12.50 10.36 -16.71
CA SER A 247 -13.64 10.89 -17.45
C SER A 247 -14.97 10.65 -16.72
N GLY A 248 -15.12 9.52 -16.02
CA GLY A 248 -16.28 9.24 -15.16
C GLY A 248 -16.39 10.21 -13.97
N ALA A 249 -15.28 10.52 -13.30
CA ALA A 249 -15.24 11.52 -12.22
C ALA A 249 -15.62 12.91 -12.71
N LEU A 250 -15.11 13.30 -13.89
CA LEU A 250 -15.49 14.57 -14.53
C LEU A 250 -16.98 14.56 -14.92
N LEU A 251 -17.47 13.48 -15.52
CA LEU A 251 -18.87 13.33 -15.96
C LEU A 251 -19.83 13.44 -14.78
N VAL A 252 -19.57 12.71 -13.69
CA VAL A 252 -20.42 12.71 -12.49
C VAL A 252 -20.31 14.05 -11.77
N GLY A 253 -19.11 14.52 -11.48
CA GLY A 253 -18.87 15.76 -10.73
C GLY A 253 -19.49 16.98 -11.43
N GLU A 254 -19.23 17.14 -12.73
CA GLU A 254 -19.78 18.25 -13.51
C GLU A 254 -21.26 18.10 -13.82
N GLY A 255 -21.75 16.86 -13.99
CA GLY A 255 -23.18 16.58 -14.11
C GLY A 255 -23.95 17.07 -12.88
N ILE A 256 -23.42 16.81 -11.68
CA ILE A 256 -23.99 17.31 -10.42
C ILE A 256 -23.86 18.83 -10.32
N ALA A 257 -22.72 19.41 -10.67
CA ALA A 257 -22.56 20.87 -10.69
C ALA A 257 -23.61 21.54 -11.59
N ILE A 258 -23.84 21.01 -12.80
CA ILE A 258 -24.84 21.51 -13.76
C ILE A 258 -26.26 21.34 -13.21
N LEU A 259 -26.59 20.22 -12.56
CA LEU A 259 -27.90 19.99 -11.97
C LEU A 259 -28.24 21.04 -10.88
N PHE A 260 -27.25 21.41 -10.08
CA PHE A 260 -27.41 22.38 -8.99
C PHE A 260 -27.16 23.84 -9.44
N SER A 261 -26.61 24.05 -10.63
CA SER A 261 -26.20 25.36 -11.18
C SER A 261 -27.28 26.44 -11.12
N ARG A 262 -28.54 26.08 -11.41
CA ARG A 262 -29.68 27.03 -11.41
C ARG A 262 -29.96 27.62 -10.03
N ARG A 263 -29.70 26.84 -8.96
CA ARG A 263 -29.98 27.24 -7.58
C ARG A 263 -28.75 27.78 -6.85
N ALA A 264 -27.59 27.17 -7.11
CA ALA A 264 -26.34 27.52 -6.46
C ALA A 264 -25.59 28.65 -7.19
N GLN A 265 -25.74 28.79 -8.51
CA GLN A 265 -25.00 29.78 -9.32
C GLN A 265 -23.46 29.65 -9.13
N PHE A 266 -22.68 30.58 -9.71
CA PHE A 266 -21.22 30.53 -9.67
C PHE A 266 -20.67 30.58 -8.23
N TRP A 267 -21.07 31.60 -7.46
CA TRP A 267 -20.55 31.84 -6.12
C TRP A 267 -21.02 30.80 -5.10
N GLY A 268 -22.26 30.30 -5.21
CA GLY A 268 -22.74 29.25 -4.31
C GLY A 268 -21.98 27.94 -4.50
N LEU A 269 -21.73 27.52 -5.75
CA LEU A 269 -20.92 26.33 -6.03
C LEU A 269 -19.45 26.52 -5.60
N GLY A 270 -18.85 27.65 -5.96
CA GLY A 270 -17.46 27.94 -5.62
C GLY A 270 -17.23 28.01 -4.10
N LEU A 271 -18.04 28.77 -3.37
CA LEU A 271 -17.94 28.85 -1.92
C LEU A 271 -18.34 27.53 -1.25
N GLY A 272 -19.36 26.82 -1.76
CA GLY A 272 -19.74 25.51 -1.26
C GLY A 272 -18.58 24.51 -1.32
N ALA A 273 -17.86 24.46 -2.44
CA ALA A 273 -16.65 23.65 -2.57
C ALA A 273 -15.56 24.11 -1.61
N TRP A 274 -15.15 25.38 -1.65
CA TRP A 274 -14.03 25.86 -0.82
C TRP A 274 -14.31 25.84 0.68
N LEU A 275 -15.57 25.95 1.12
CA LEU A 275 -15.94 25.78 2.53
C LEU A 275 -15.79 24.31 2.97
N TRP A 276 -16.18 23.34 2.13
CA TRP A 276 -15.88 21.93 2.41
C TRP A 276 -14.39 21.67 2.48
N TRP A 277 -13.61 22.24 1.57
CA TRP A 277 -12.14 22.17 1.62
C TRP A 277 -11.56 22.79 2.89
N ALA A 278 -12.12 23.89 3.40
CA ALA A 278 -11.74 24.48 4.68
C ALA A 278 -12.09 23.58 5.87
N ILE A 279 -13.28 22.96 5.85
CA ILE A 279 -13.72 21.98 6.86
C ILE A 279 -12.77 20.78 6.85
N LEU A 280 -12.47 20.20 5.69
CA LEU A 280 -11.56 19.05 5.56
C LEU A 280 -10.13 19.41 5.95
N SER A 281 -9.67 20.60 5.59
CA SER A 281 -8.38 21.15 6.02
C SER A 281 -8.30 21.26 7.54
N THR A 282 -9.36 21.74 8.19
CA THR A 282 -9.43 21.87 9.64
C THR A 282 -9.54 20.50 10.33
N ALA A 283 -10.44 19.65 9.87
CA ALA A 283 -10.65 18.32 10.43
C ALA A 283 -9.37 17.46 10.32
N SER A 284 -8.72 17.46 9.14
CA SER A 284 -7.44 16.77 8.97
C SER A 284 -6.32 17.36 9.81
N ALA A 285 -6.27 18.69 10.00
CA ALA A 285 -5.28 19.32 10.88
C ALA A 285 -5.37 18.85 12.34
N PHE A 286 -6.57 18.54 12.85
CA PHE A 286 -6.76 18.02 14.20
C PHE A 286 -6.64 16.51 14.30
N MET A 287 -7.17 15.77 13.33
CA MET A 287 -7.32 14.32 13.43
C MET A 287 -6.13 13.56 12.81
N LEU A 288 -5.59 14.06 11.70
CA LEU A 288 -4.56 13.41 10.89
C LEU A 288 -3.63 14.46 10.27
N PRO A 289 -2.78 15.14 11.07
CA PRO A 289 -1.95 16.25 10.59
C PRO A 289 -1.10 15.90 9.36
N ALA A 290 -0.59 14.67 9.29
CA ALA A 290 0.19 14.16 8.16
C ALA A 290 -0.54 14.20 6.80
N VAL A 291 -1.88 14.21 6.78
CA VAL A 291 -2.71 14.26 5.57
C VAL A 291 -3.12 15.70 5.22
N SER A 292 -3.02 16.62 6.17
CA SER A 292 -3.57 17.96 6.08
C SER A 292 -3.03 18.79 4.91
N VAL A 293 -1.79 18.58 4.47
CA VAL A 293 -1.17 19.29 3.33
C VAL A 293 -1.99 19.19 2.05
N TYR A 294 -2.65 18.04 1.83
CA TYR A 294 -3.49 17.79 0.66
C TYR A 294 -4.74 18.66 0.61
N PHE A 295 -5.19 19.20 1.75
CA PHE A 295 -6.34 20.10 1.85
C PHE A 295 -5.91 21.55 2.11
N LEU A 296 -4.93 21.75 3.01
CA LEU A 296 -4.39 23.05 3.40
C LEU A 296 -3.80 23.80 2.21
N ALA A 297 -2.96 23.16 1.40
CA ALA A 297 -2.30 23.86 0.30
C ALA A 297 -3.32 24.35 -0.75
N PRO A 298 -4.25 23.52 -1.27
CA PRO A 298 -5.26 24.01 -2.21
C PRO A 298 -6.21 25.05 -1.61
N ALA A 299 -6.71 24.82 -0.39
CA ALA A 299 -7.61 25.75 0.29
C ALA A 299 -6.93 27.08 0.60
N GLY A 300 -5.66 27.05 1.02
CA GLY A 300 -4.86 28.23 1.32
C GLY A 300 -4.58 29.09 0.08
N ILE A 301 -4.21 28.47 -1.05
CA ILE A 301 -4.02 29.19 -2.31
C ILE A 301 -5.34 29.81 -2.79
N ALA A 302 -6.45 29.09 -2.70
CA ALA A 302 -7.76 29.63 -3.04
C ALA A 302 -8.18 30.78 -2.10
N ALA A 303 -8.02 30.60 -0.79
CA ALA A 303 -8.36 31.60 0.22
C ALA A 303 -7.55 32.90 0.02
N LEU A 304 -6.24 32.77 -0.19
CA LEU A 304 -5.34 33.89 -0.44
C LEU A 304 -5.67 34.60 -1.75
N GLY A 305 -5.94 33.84 -2.82
CA GLY A 305 -6.37 34.42 -4.10
C GLY A 305 -7.69 35.18 -3.95
N LEU A 306 -8.68 34.60 -3.29
CA LEU A 306 -10.00 35.19 -3.10
C LEU A 306 -9.98 36.42 -2.18
N ILE A 307 -9.18 36.41 -1.10
CA ILE A 307 -9.03 37.58 -0.23
C ILE A 307 -8.37 38.74 -0.99
N ILE A 308 -7.31 38.47 -1.77
CA ILE A 308 -6.65 39.47 -2.62
C ILE A 308 -7.65 40.04 -3.63
N VAL A 309 -8.39 39.18 -4.34
CA VAL A 309 -9.39 39.65 -5.30
C VAL A 309 -10.45 40.52 -4.63
N ARG A 310 -10.92 40.11 -3.45
CA ARG A 310 -12.05 40.79 -2.77
C ARG A 310 -11.67 42.16 -2.22
N PHE A 311 -10.47 42.29 -1.65
CA PHE A 311 -10.04 43.48 -0.91
C PHE A 311 -9.08 44.40 -1.69
N THR A 312 -8.84 44.12 -2.97
CA THR A 312 -8.09 45.02 -3.87
C THR A 312 -8.98 45.54 -5.01
N GLY A 313 -8.41 46.37 -5.89
CA GLY A 313 -9.09 46.85 -7.11
C GLY A 313 -9.53 45.74 -8.08
N LEU A 314 -9.12 44.49 -7.86
CA LEU A 314 -9.50 43.32 -8.65
C LEU A 314 -10.94 42.86 -8.42
N ARG A 315 -11.63 43.35 -7.38
CA ARG A 315 -12.99 42.91 -7.00
C ARG A 315 -14.05 43.06 -8.09
N TYR A 316 -13.82 43.95 -9.07
CA TYR A 316 -14.73 44.19 -10.19
C TYR A 316 -14.44 43.30 -11.40
N LYS A 317 -13.33 42.55 -11.39
CA LYS A 317 -12.93 41.65 -12.49
C LYS A 317 -13.34 40.22 -12.16
N ALA A 318 -14.43 39.73 -12.76
CA ALA A 318 -14.88 38.34 -12.60
C ALA A 318 -13.78 37.32 -12.95
N SER A 319 -12.93 37.63 -13.94
CA SER A 319 -11.78 36.80 -14.32
C SER A 319 -10.73 36.66 -13.22
N ALA A 320 -10.61 37.63 -12.31
CA ALA A 320 -9.65 37.56 -11.21
C ALA A 320 -10.10 36.56 -10.13
N ALA A 321 -11.39 36.55 -9.79
CA ALA A 321 -11.97 35.54 -8.90
C ALA A 321 -11.88 34.13 -9.50
N GLN A 322 -12.11 34.01 -10.81
CA GLN A 322 -11.92 32.76 -11.53
C GLN A 322 -10.47 32.29 -11.46
N ALA A 323 -9.50 33.18 -11.73
CA ALA A 323 -8.08 32.84 -11.65
C ALA A 323 -7.66 32.35 -10.25
N ALA A 324 -8.17 32.96 -9.17
CA ALA A 324 -7.93 32.52 -7.81
C ALA A 324 -8.43 31.09 -7.55
N CYS A 325 -9.68 30.79 -7.97
CA CYS A 325 -10.23 29.44 -7.85
C CYS A 325 -9.49 28.43 -8.75
N ILE A 326 -9.02 28.83 -9.95
CA ILE A 326 -8.22 27.96 -10.83
C ILE A 326 -6.88 27.65 -10.19
N ALA A 327 -6.22 28.62 -9.58
CA ALA A 327 -4.96 28.39 -8.86
C ALA A 327 -5.14 27.37 -7.73
N GLY A 328 -6.23 27.49 -6.96
CA GLY A 328 -6.61 26.49 -5.96
C GLY A 328 -6.87 25.11 -6.57
N ALA A 329 -7.62 25.04 -7.68
CA ALA A 329 -7.94 23.79 -8.37
C ALA A 329 -6.69 23.10 -8.97
N LEU A 330 -5.77 23.87 -9.55
CA LEU A 330 -4.48 23.37 -10.03
C LEU A 330 -3.66 22.82 -8.86
N THR A 331 -3.64 23.52 -7.72
CA THR A 331 -3.00 23.02 -6.50
C THR A 331 -3.66 21.72 -6.02
N ALA A 332 -5.00 21.63 -6.01
CA ALA A 332 -5.70 20.39 -5.68
C ALA A 332 -5.29 19.25 -6.62
N GLY A 333 -5.22 19.52 -7.94
CA GLY A 333 -4.77 18.57 -8.94
C GLY A 333 -3.34 18.10 -8.70
N LEU A 334 -2.41 19.02 -8.40
CA LEU A 334 -1.01 18.67 -8.10
C LEU A 334 -0.91 17.63 -6.98
N PHE A 335 -1.64 17.84 -5.88
CA PHE A 335 -1.59 16.94 -4.72
C PHE A 335 -2.41 15.66 -4.93
N TRP A 336 -3.69 15.78 -5.28
CA TRP A 336 -4.61 14.64 -5.31
C TRP A 336 -4.49 13.77 -6.56
N MET A 337 -4.11 14.32 -7.73
CA MET A 337 -3.87 13.50 -8.92
C MET A 337 -2.59 12.67 -8.78
N GLN A 338 -1.53 13.27 -8.22
CA GLN A 338 -0.29 12.55 -7.94
C GLN A 338 -0.55 11.42 -6.94
N LEU A 339 -1.32 11.67 -5.89
CA LEU A 339 -1.75 10.64 -4.95
C LEU A 339 -2.58 9.55 -5.62
N ALA A 340 -3.58 9.91 -6.43
CA ALA A 340 -4.42 8.94 -7.13
C ALA A 340 -3.60 8.01 -8.03
N LEU A 341 -2.64 8.57 -8.78
CA LEU A 341 -1.71 7.82 -9.62
C LEU A 341 -0.77 6.92 -8.82
N LEU A 342 -0.23 7.41 -7.71
CA LEU A 342 0.66 6.61 -6.86
C LEU A 342 -0.10 5.45 -6.20
N LEU A 343 -1.28 5.73 -5.63
CA LEU A 343 -2.15 4.71 -5.04
C LEU A 343 -2.51 3.63 -6.07
N GLU A 344 -2.83 4.02 -7.30
CA GLU A 344 -3.06 3.09 -8.40
C GLU A 344 -1.81 2.24 -8.69
N ARG A 345 -0.60 2.82 -8.74
CA ARG A 345 0.62 2.05 -9.03
C ARG A 345 0.99 1.07 -7.92
N VAL A 346 0.77 1.45 -6.66
CA VAL A 346 1.20 0.66 -5.48
C VAL A 346 0.17 -0.39 -5.08
N MET A 347 -1.12 -0.06 -5.13
CA MET A 347 -2.22 -0.94 -4.69
C MET A 347 -3.06 -1.47 -5.85
N GLY A 348 -2.71 -1.11 -7.08
CA GLY A 348 -3.51 -1.39 -8.24
C GLY A 348 -4.88 -0.72 -8.16
N PHE A 349 -5.74 -1.23 -9.01
CA PHE A 349 -7.15 -0.91 -9.05
C PHE A 349 -7.96 -1.75 -8.03
N GLY A 350 -7.35 -2.23 -6.93
CA GLY A 350 -8.12 -2.85 -5.84
C GLY A 350 -8.94 -1.83 -5.03
N ILE A 351 -8.45 -0.58 -5.01
CA ILE A 351 -8.92 0.52 -4.17
C ILE A 351 -9.63 1.64 -4.97
N PHE A 352 -10.38 1.29 -6.03
CA PHE A 352 -11.09 2.29 -6.85
C PHE A 352 -11.87 3.32 -6.07
N PRO A 353 -12.64 2.99 -5.00
CA PRO A 353 -13.43 4.00 -4.31
C PRO A 353 -12.55 5.10 -3.71
N VAL A 354 -11.33 4.74 -3.26
CA VAL A 354 -10.33 5.68 -2.74
C VAL A 354 -9.73 6.52 -3.87
N ILE A 355 -9.32 5.89 -4.98
CA ILE A 355 -8.83 6.59 -6.16
C ILE A 355 -9.89 7.57 -6.68
N MET A 356 -11.13 7.11 -6.81
CA MET A 356 -12.28 7.91 -7.25
C MET A 356 -12.55 9.07 -6.29
N SER A 357 -12.40 8.87 -4.98
CA SER A 357 -12.54 9.96 -4.01
C SER A 357 -11.51 11.06 -4.25
N ALA A 358 -10.25 10.71 -4.50
CA ALA A 358 -9.20 11.67 -4.84
C ALA A 358 -9.51 12.43 -6.15
N LEU A 359 -10.00 11.72 -7.18
CA LEU A 359 -10.44 12.33 -8.44
C LEU A 359 -11.62 13.29 -8.22
N ALA A 360 -12.64 12.84 -7.49
CA ALA A 360 -13.84 13.61 -7.20
C ALA A 360 -13.54 14.85 -6.37
N LEU A 361 -12.63 14.77 -5.39
CA LEU A 361 -12.12 15.92 -4.64
C LEU A 361 -11.49 16.95 -5.59
N THR A 362 -10.61 16.49 -6.50
CA THR A 362 -9.99 17.38 -7.51
C THR A 362 -11.05 18.04 -8.39
N VAL A 363 -11.96 17.26 -8.99
CA VAL A 363 -13.04 17.76 -9.85
C VAL A 363 -13.98 18.71 -9.11
N SER A 364 -14.23 18.49 -7.81
CA SER A 364 -15.10 19.34 -7.01
C SER A 364 -14.65 20.81 -6.95
N THR A 365 -13.34 21.07 -7.12
CA THR A 365 -12.80 22.43 -7.19
C THR A 365 -13.13 23.14 -8.51
N LEU A 366 -13.52 22.38 -9.54
CA LEU A 366 -13.81 22.88 -10.88
C LEU A 366 -15.30 23.21 -11.10
N MET A 367 -16.18 22.77 -10.20
CA MET A 367 -17.63 22.97 -10.27
C MET A 367 -18.10 24.39 -10.69
N PRO A 368 -17.53 25.51 -10.18
CA PRO A 368 -18.01 26.84 -10.58
C PRO A 368 -17.67 27.21 -12.04
N PHE A 369 -16.67 26.60 -12.68
CA PHE A 369 -16.18 27.04 -14.00
C PHE A 369 -17.04 26.57 -15.16
N PHE A 370 -17.62 25.37 -15.05
CA PHE A 370 -18.43 24.81 -16.12
C PHE A 370 -19.82 25.44 -16.20
N ILE A 371 -20.13 26.49 -15.45
CA ILE A 371 -21.46 27.12 -15.49
C ILE A 371 -21.41 28.57 -15.96
N ASN A 372 -20.24 29.22 -15.92
CA ASN A 372 -20.11 30.67 -16.10
C ASN A 372 -19.14 31.10 -17.21
N THR A 373 -18.92 30.27 -18.24
CA THR A 373 -18.16 30.70 -19.41
C THR A 373 -19.06 31.48 -20.37
N SER A 374 -18.78 32.78 -20.53
CA SER A 374 -19.50 33.74 -21.37
C SER A 374 -19.53 33.41 -22.87
N ARG A 375 -18.89 32.33 -23.32
CA ARG A 375 -18.73 31.98 -24.74
C ARG A 375 -19.85 31.10 -25.31
N SER A 376 -20.57 30.30 -24.52
CA SER A 376 -21.73 29.51 -24.99
C SER A 376 -22.46 28.79 -23.85
N LYS A 377 -23.80 28.91 -23.78
CA LYS A 377 -24.65 28.12 -22.86
C LYS A 377 -24.52 26.59 -23.05
N ARG A 378 -23.95 26.12 -24.17
CA ARG A 378 -23.79 24.69 -24.51
C ARG A 378 -22.39 24.13 -24.22
N TRP A 379 -21.41 24.97 -23.90
CA TRP A 379 -20.05 24.50 -23.56
C TRP A 379 -20.02 23.39 -22.50
N PRO A 380 -20.77 23.49 -21.39
CA PRO A 380 -20.71 22.49 -20.32
C PRO A 380 -21.22 21.12 -20.80
N LEU A 381 -22.27 21.14 -21.63
CA LEU A 381 -22.83 19.93 -22.25
C LEU A 381 -21.85 19.31 -23.26
N ARG A 382 -21.03 20.11 -23.95
CA ARG A 382 -19.98 19.58 -24.84
C ARG A 382 -18.87 18.90 -24.05
N VAL A 383 -18.47 19.45 -22.91
CA VAL A 383 -17.48 18.82 -22.02
C VAL A 383 -18.03 17.50 -21.47
N LEU A 384 -19.27 17.48 -20.98
CA LEU A 384 -19.90 16.24 -20.53
C LEU A 384 -20.02 15.21 -21.66
N ALA A 385 -20.40 15.62 -22.87
CA ALA A 385 -20.48 14.72 -24.02
C ALA A 385 -19.11 14.14 -24.39
N ALA A 386 -18.06 14.96 -24.36
CA ALA A 386 -16.69 14.50 -24.58
C ALA A 386 -16.23 13.54 -23.46
N ALA A 387 -16.50 13.86 -22.19
CA ALA A 387 -16.20 12.99 -21.06
C ALA A 387 -16.93 11.65 -21.17
N ALA A 388 -18.23 11.65 -21.52
CA ALA A 388 -19.01 10.44 -21.73
C ALA A 388 -18.47 9.60 -22.90
N ALA A 389 -18.06 10.23 -24.00
CA ALA A 389 -17.48 9.55 -25.15
C ALA A 389 -16.14 8.89 -24.79
N VAL A 390 -15.24 9.62 -24.11
CA VAL A 390 -13.95 9.08 -23.63
C VAL A 390 -14.20 7.94 -22.65
N MET A 391 -15.13 8.10 -21.71
CA MET A 391 -15.47 7.06 -20.75
C MET A 391 -15.96 5.79 -21.45
N LEU A 392 -16.88 5.92 -22.41
CA LEU A 392 -17.42 4.79 -23.15
C LEU A 392 -16.34 4.06 -23.94
N VAL A 393 -15.56 4.78 -24.76
CA VAL A 393 -14.49 4.19 -25.58
C VAL A 393 -13.44 3.51 -24.70
N SER A 394 -13.03 4.17 -23.62
CA SER A 394 -12.00 3.65 -22.72
C SER A 394 -12.50 2.47 -21.89
N THR A 395 -13.80 2.44 -21.53
CA THR A 395 -14.43 1.29 -20.88
C THR A 395 -14.46 0.09 -21.83
N VAL A 396 -14.92 0.28 -23.07
CA VAL A 396 -14.93 -0.79 -24.07
C VAL A 396 -13.52 -1.33 -24.28
N ALA A 397 -12.53 -0.46 -24.47
CA ALA A 397 -11.13 -0.86 -24.60
C ALA A 397 -10.60 -1.59 -23.35
N ALA A 398 -10.98 -1.18 -22.14
CA ALA A 398 -10.58 -1.86 -20.91
C ALA A 398 -11.19 -3.26 -20.77
N LEU A 399 -12.43 -3.45 -21.23
CA LEU A 399 -13.15 -4.72 -21.15
C LEU A 399 -12.76 -5.72 -22.23
N THR A 400 -12.22 -5.25 -23.36
CA THR A 400 -11.80 -6.10 -24.48
C THR A 400 -10.30 -6.34 -24.54
N ALA A 401 -9.50 -5.58 -23.79
CA ALA A 401 -8.06 -5.78 -23.72
C ALA A 401 -7.70 -7.11 -23.04
N PRO A 402 -6.60 -7.77 -23.44
CA PRO A 402 -6.09 -8.93 -22.73
C PRO A 402 -5.81 -8.60 -21.26
N HIS A 403 -6.23 -9.48 -20.34
CA HIS A 403 -6.06 -9.26 -18.90
C HIS A 403 -4.58 -9.33 -18.47
N TYR A 404 -3.78 -10.13 -19.16
CA TYR A 404 -2.36 -10.39 -18.89
C TYR A 404 -1.51 -10.16 -20.13
N SER A 405 -0.23 -9.87 -19.93
CA SER A 405 0.77 -9.70 -20.99
C SER A 405 2.12 -10.20 -20.49
N GLU A 406 3.10 -10.34 -21.38
CA GLU A 406 4.47 -10.73 -21.00
C GLU A 406 5.08 -9.77 -19.96
N LYS A 407 4.79 -8.47 -20.09
CA LYS A 407 5.24 -7.42 -19.16
C LYS A 407 4.44 -7.35 -17.86
N ARG A 408 3.29 -8.02 -17.81
CA ARG A 408 2.40 -8.05 -16.64
C ARG A 408 1.77 -9.44 -16.57
N PRO A 409 2.57 -10.46 -16.25
CA PRO A 409 2.10 -11.83 -16.20
C PRO A 409 1.18 -12.04 -15.00
N ARG A 410 0.39 -13.09 -15.07
CA ARG A 410 -0.47 -13.54 -13.98
C ARG A 410 0.38 -14.14 -12.85
N PRO A 411 0.25 -13.63 -11.60
CA PRO A 411 0.86 -14.28 -10.45
C PRO A 411 0.16 -15.61 -10.18
N LEU A 412 0.90 -16.71 -10.26
CA LEU A 412 0.36 -18.07 -10.12
C LEU A 412 1.42 -19.03 -9.58
N ASN A 413 1.15 -19.55 -8.39
CA ASN A 413 1.99 -20.56 -7.74
C ASN A 413 1.31 -21.93 -7.85
N ILE A 414 2.13 -22.96 -8.01
CA ILE A 414 1.71 -24.36 -7.92
C ILE A 414 2.37 -24.94 -6.67
N ILE A 415 1.58 -25.63 -5.86
CA ILE A 415 2.04 -26.28 -4.64
C ILE A 415 1.72 -27.77 -4.77
N HIS A 416 2.73 -28.62 -4.60
CA HIS A 416 2.50 -30.02 -4.23
C HIS A 416 2.29 -30.04 -2.71
N PHE A 417 1.12 -30.46 -2.25
CA PHE A 417 0.83 -30.58 -0.83
C PHE A 417 0.47 -32.02 -0.49
N GLU A 418 1.19 -32.61 0.45
CA GLU A 418 0.97 -33.95 0.94
C GLU A 418 0.76 -33.95 2.45
N ASP A 419 -0.37 -34.51 2.90
CA ASP A 419 -0.59 -34.85 4.31
C ASP A 419 -0.30 -36.35 4.47
N ARG A 420 0.82 -36.65 5.13
CA ARG A 420 1.36 -38.00 5.28
C ARG A 420 0.46 -38.89 6.12
N ASP A 421 -0.10 -38.34 7.20
CA ASP A 421 -0.93 -39.12 8.13
C ASP A 421 -2.34 -39.32 7.60
N ALA A 422 -2.87 -38.36 6.84
CA ALA A 422 -4.13 -38.52 6.12
C ALA A 422 -3.99 -39.39 4.86
N GLY A 423 -2.77 -39.63 4.37
CA GLY A 423 -2.51 -40.38 3.14
C GLY A 423 -3.02 -39.69 1.88
N THR A 424 -3.01 -38.35 1.87
CA THR A 424 -3.55 -37.56 0.75
C THR A 424 -2.48 -36.67 0.11
N ALA A 425 -2.51 -36.58 -1.22
CA ALA A 425 -1.59 -35.73 -1.99
C ALA A 425 -2.38 -34.94 -3.05
N HIS A 426 -2.09 -33.65 -3.14
CA HIS A 426 -2.79 -32.71 -4.01
C HIS A 426 -1.83 -31.77 -4.73
N TRP A 427 -2.16 -31.44 -5.97
CA TRP A 427 -1.68 -30.23 -6.63
C TRP A 427 -2.63 -29.09 -6.29
N VAL A 428 -2.07 -27.96 -5.87
CA VAL A 428 -2.83 -26.76 -5.53
C VAL A 428 -2.31 -25.62 -6.39
N ALA A 429 -3.16 -25.09 -7.27
CA ALA A 429 -2.86 -23.87 -8.00
C ALA A 429 -3.45 -22.67 -7.26
N VAL A 430 -2.59 -21.76 -6.82
CA VAL A 430 -2.95 -20.53 -6.12
C VAL A 430 -2.88 -19.38 -7.11
N SER A 431 -4.05 -18.86 -7.50
CA SER A 431 -4.18 -17.75 -8.43
C SER A 431 -4.72 -16.51 -7.72
N PHE A 432 -3.90 -15.47 -7.65
CA PHE A 432 -4.25 -14.23 -6.97
C PHE A 432 -5.34 -13.42 -7.68
N SER A 433 -5.59 -13.73 -8.95
CA SER A 433 -6.65 -13.12 -9.77
C SER A 433 -7.98 -13.87 -9.75
N GLY A 434 -7.98 -15.08 -9.18
CA GLY A 434 -9.16 -15.96 -9.11
C GLY A 434 -9.43 -16.74 -10.41
N ASP A 435 -8.54 -16.71 -11.40
CA ASP A 435 -8.70 -17.44 -12.67
C ASP A 435 -7.47 -18.31 -13.01
N LEU A 436 -7.71 -19.46 -13.62
CA LEU A 436 -6.70 -20.46 -13.98
C LEU A 436 -6.56 -20.59 -15.50
N PRO A 437 -5.34 -20.63 -16.09
CA PRO A 437 -5.19 -20.87 -17.52
C PRO A 437 -5.82 -22.20 -17.94
N ASP A 438 -6.54 -22.22 -19.06
CA ASP A 438 -7.22 -23.43 -19.54
C ASP A 438 -6.25 -24.60 -19.80
N ALA A 439 -5.04 -24.29 -20.29
CA ALA A 439 -3.99 -25.29 -20.47
C ALA A 439 -3.61 -25.96 -19.15
N LEU A 440 -3.37 -25.16 -18.11
CA LEU A 440 -3.06 -25.65 -16.77
C LEU A 440 -4.24 -26.41 -16.13
N ARG A 441 -5.46 -25.88 -16.27
CA ARG A 441 -6.69 -26.53 -15.79
C ARG A 441 -6.84 -27.93 -16.38
N ARG A 442 -6.63 -28.09 -17.69
CA ARG A 442 -6.69 -29.39 -18.38
C ARG A 442 -5.54 -30.31 -18.02
N ALA A 443 -4.30 -29.78 -17.95
CA ALA A 443 -3.12 -30.58 -17.63
C ALA A 443 -3.20 -31.21 -16.23
N GLY A 444 -3.58 -30.42 -15.22
CA GLY A 444 -3.72 -30.92 -13.85
C GLY A 444 -5.07 -31.54 -13.54
N ARG A 445 -6.09 -31.37 -14.40
CA ARG A 445 -7.50 -31.71 -14.09
C ARG A 445 -7.99 -30.99 -12.82
N PHE A 446 -7.65 -29.71 -12.71
CA PHE A 446 -8.01 -28.88 -11.57
C PHE A 446 -9.52 -28.64 -11.49
N ILE A 447 -10.06 -28.73 -10.27
CA ILE A 447 -11.44 -28.38 -9.95
C ILE A 447 -11.49 -27.15 -9.05
N ASP A 448 -12.60 -26.40 -9.16
CA ASP A 448 -12.87 -25.22 -8.35
C ASP A 448 -13.31 -25.66 -6.94
N LYS A 449 -12.34 -26.01 -6.07
CA LYS A 449 -12.56 -26.32 -4.65
C LYS A 449 -11.40 -25.77 -3.82
N SER A 450 -11.73 -25.02 -2.76
CA SER A 450 -10.74 -24.44 -1.83
C SER A 450 -10.82 -24.95 -0.40
N GLU A 451 -11.86 -25.72 -0.04
CA GLU A 451 -12.07 -26.15 1.35
C GLU A 451 -11.42 -27.51 1.63
N GLY A 452 -10.61 -27.57 2.68
CA GLY A 452 -10.16 -28.81 3.30
C GLY A 452 -8.85 -29.43 2.78
N VAL A 453 -8.10 -28.76 1.90
CA VAL A 453 -6.76 -29.24 1.51
C VAL A 453 -5.72 -28.93 2.59
N PHE A 454 -5.71 -27.70 3.06
CA PHE A 454 -4.85 -27.29 4.17
C PHE A 454 -5.66 -27.25 5.47
N PRO A 455 -5.05 -27.55 6.63
CA PRO A 455 -5.65 -27.28 7.94
C PRO A 455 -5.96 -25.78 8.17
N TRP A 456 -5.28 -24.91 7.41
CA TRP A 456 -5.42 -23.45 7.40
C TRP A 456 -6.08 -22.92 6.12
N SER A 457 -6.55 -21.68 6.12
CA SER A 457 -7.14 -21.07 4.92
C SER A 457 -6.08 -20.35 4.09
N ILE A 458 -5.92 -20.75 2.83
CA ILE A 458 -5.03 -20.09 1.86
C ILE A 458 -5.78 -19.23 0.81
N GLY A 459 -7.08 -18.99 1.02
CA GLY A 459 -7.95 -18.29 0.06
C GLY A 459 -8.42 -19.16 -1.11
N PRO A 460 -8.97 -18.56 -2.19
CA PRO A 460 -9.42 -19.29 -3.37
C PRO A 460 -8.27 -19.99 -4.08
N CYS A 461 -8.34 -21.30 -4.22
CA CYS A 461 -7.38 -22.12 -4.94
C CYS A 461 -8.08 -23.16 -5.80
N PHE A 462 -7.33 -23.75 -6.73
CA PHE A 462 -7.79 -24.86 -7.55
C PHE A 462 -7.03 -26.11 -7.16
N VAL A 463 -7.73 -27.23 -7.06
CA VAL A 463 -7.17 -28.47 -6.51
C VAL A 463 -7.26 -29.59 -7.53
N ALA A 464 -6.21 -30.39 -7.61
CA ALA A 464 -6.15 -31.62 -8.37
C ALA A 464 -5.51 -32.72 -7.52
N LYS A 465 -5.83 -33.97 -7.83
CA LYS A 465 -5.18 -35.12 -7.18
C LYS A 465 -3.71 -35.20 -7.65
N ALA A 466 -2.79 -35.40 -6.71
CA ALA A 466 -1.39 -35.67 -6.99
C ALA A 466 -1.02 -37.11 -6.57
N GLU A 467 0.14 -37.57 -7.04
CA GLU A 467 0.77 -38.77 -6.52
C GLU A 467 1.55 -38.43 -5.24
N ALA A 468 1.54 -39.37 -4.29
CA ALA A 468 2.30 -39.26 -3.06
C ALA A 468 3.79 -39.45 -3.36
N LEU A 469 4.65 -38.65 -2.73
CA LEU A 469 6.07 -38.68 -2.98
C LEU A 469 6.74 -39.78 -2.16
N ALA A 470 7.64 -40.54 -2.77
CA ALA A 470 8.48 -41.52 -2.08
C ALA A 470 9.70 -40.85 -1.40
N VAL A 471 9.44 -39.88 -0.52
CA VAL A 471 10.47 -39.13 0.23
C VAL A 471 10.19 -39.19 1.74
N PRO A 472 11.22 -39.04 2.60
CA PRO A 472 11.01 -39.00 4.04
C PRO A 472 10.08 -37.87 4.48
N ALA A 473 9.26 -38.13 5.51
CA ALA A 473 8.43 -37.12 6.17
C ALA A 473 9.27 -36.32 7.19
N PRO A 474 8.87 -35.08 7.54
CA PRO A 474 9.54 -34.36 8.61
C PRO A 474 9.36 -35.03 9.98
N GLU A 475 10.21 -34.69 10.93
CA GLU A 475 10.26 -35.32 12.25
C GLU A 475 10.41 -34.30 13.38
N LEU A 476 9.76 -34.57 14.51
CA LEU A 476 9.97 -33.87 15.77
C LEU A 476 10.54 -34.85 16.79
N VAL A 477 11.86 -34.89 16.90
CA VAL A 477 12.56 -35.85 17.76
C VAL A 477 12.58 -35.33 19.19
N ARG A 478 11.94 -36.03 20.13
CA ARG A 478 11.96 -35.66 21.56
C ARG A 478 13.33 -35.96 22.15
N ILE A 479 13.95 -34.97 22.79
CA ILE A 479 15.25 -35.07 23.46
C ILE A 479 15.04 -35.31 24.96
N SER A 480 14.26 -34.43 25.60
CA SER A 480 13.92 -34.56 27.02
C SER A 480 12.58 -33.89 27.31
N GLU A 481 12.00 -34.27 28.44
CA GLU A 481 10.75 -33.73 28.93
C GLU A 481 10.82 -33.65 30.45
N GLU A 482 10.50 -32.48 30.99
CA GLU A 482 10.58 -32.18 32.42
C GLU A 482 9.32 -31.41 32.83
N SER A 483 8.80 -31.69 34.02
CA SER A 483 7.73 -30.89 34.63
C SER A 483 8.30 -30.09 35.79
N VAL A 484 8.30 -28.76 35.69
CA VAL A 484 8.84 -27.84 36.70
C VAL A 484 7.72 -26.89 37.13
N ASN A 485 7.39 -26.87 38.43
CA ASN A 485 6.38 -25.95 39.01
C ASN A 485 5.00 -25.97 38.30
N GLY A 486 4.59 -27.12 37.74
CA GLY A 486 3.33 -27.26 37.01
C GLY A 486 3.40 -26.87 35.52
N GLU A 487 4.56 -26.42 35.05
CA GLU A 487 4.85 -26.21 33.63
C GLU A 487 5.59 -27.43 33.05
N ARG A 488 5.20 -27.84 31.85
CA ARG A 488 5.80 -28.94 31.09
C ARG A 488 6.74 -28.36 30.05
N ILE A 489 8.03 -28.67 30.19
CA ILE A 489 9.09 -28.23 29.28
C ILE A 489 9.49 -29.41 28.41
N VAL A 490 9.27 -29.29 27.10
CA VAL A 490 9.58 -30.34 26.12
C VAL A 490 10.69 -29.86 25.20
N LYS A 491 11.86 -30.50 25.29
CA LYS A 491 13.01 -30.24 24.41
C LYS A 491 12.96 -31.20 23.24
N THR A 492 12.96 -30.64 22.04
CA THR A 492 12.80 -31.38 20.79
C THR A 492 13.81 -30.93 19.75
N ARG A 493 13.96 -31.74 18.70
CA ARG A 493 14.71 -31.42 17.50
C ARG A 493 13.80 -31.54 16.29
N LEU A 494 13.58 -30.42 15.63
CA LEU A 494 12.76 -30.27 14.45
C LEU A 494 13.62 -30.55 13.21
N ARG A 495 13.35 -31.65 12.49
CA ARG A 495 14.19 -32.15 11.39
C ARG A 495 13.42 -32.28 10.08
N SER A 496 14.07 -31.86 9.00
CA SER A 496 13.68 -32.19 7.63
C SER A 496 14.66 -33.22 7.07
N PRO A 497 14.35 -34.55 7.12
CA PRO A 497 15.28 -35.56 6.63
C PRO A 497 15.50 -35.51 5.11
N ARG A 498 14.64 -34.79 4.38
CA ARG A 498 14.78 -34.54 2.94
C ARG A 498 15.56 -33.26 2.59
N GLU A 499 16.14 -32.57 3.58
CA GLU A 499 16.88 -31.32 3.41
C GLU A 499 16.04 -30.20 2.76
N GLY A 500 14.78 -30.05 3.21
CA GLY A 500 13.89 -28.98 2.76
C GLY A 500 14.42 -27.58 3.11
N ASN A 501 14.05 -26.59 2.30
CA ASN A 501 14.46 -25.19 2.47
C ASN A 501 13.81 -24.51 3.68
N GLY A 502 12.75 -25.09 4.24
CA GLY A 502 12.11 -24.58 5.44
C GLY A 502 11.42 -25.70 6.22
N ILE A 503 11.40 -25.57 7.54
CA ILE A 503 10.61 -26.45 8.41
C ILE A 503 9.87 -25.61 9.46
N THR A 504 8.58 -25.88 9.63
CA THR A 504 7.70 -25.13 10.51
C THR A 504 7.03 -26.06 11.51
N LEU A 505 7.17 -25.75 12.79
CA LEU A 505 6.37 -26.34 13.86
C LEU A 505 5.07 -25.53 14.01
N ILE A 506 3.94 -26.22 13.89
CA ILE A 506 2.61 -25.63 13.98
C ILE A 506 1.94 -26.15 15.26
N VAL A 507 1.62 -25.23 16.17
CA VAL A 507 1.08 -25.56 17.51
C VAL A 507 -0.33 -25.00 17.65
N SER A 508 -1.28 -25.80 18.11
CA SER A 508 -2.66 -25.33 18.33
C SER A 508 -2.72 -24.18 19.35
N LYS A 509 -3.51 -23.14 19.08
CA LYS A 509 -3.79 -22.06 20.05
C LYS A 509 -4.59 -22.54 21.27
N LYS A 510 -5.16 -23.76 21.22
CA LYS A 510 -5.76 -24.42 22.38
C LYS A 510 -4.72 -25.01 23.33
N ALA A 511 -3.47 -25.15 22.87
CA ALA A 511 -2.38 -25.54 23.75
C ALA A 511 -2.10 -24.40 24.74
N SER A 512 -1.82 -24.75 25.99
CA SER A 512 -1.43 -23.80 27.04
C SER A 512 0.01 -23.30 26.85
N LEU A 513 0.42 -22.92 25.64
CA LEU A 513 1.78 -22.49 25.29
C LEU A 513 2.15 -21.19 26.03
N LYS A 514 3.21 -21.23 26.83
CA LYS A 514 3.73 -20.11 27.63
C LYS A 514 4.93 -19.43 26.99
N ALA A 515 5.87 -20.24 26.49
CA ALA A 515 7.08 -19.77 25.84
C ALA A 515 7.58 -20.82 24.83
N ILE A 516 8.38 -20.37 23.88
CA ILE A 516 9.10 -21.24 22.96
C ILE A 516 10.46 -20.63 22.63
N ASN A 517 11.50 -21.45 22.71
CA ASN A 517 12.85 -21.07 22.31
C ASN A 517 13.26 -21.91 21.09
N MET A 518 13.88 -21.26 20.11
CA MET A 518 14.50 -21.92 18.96
C MET A 518 15.99 -21.58 18.96
N GLU A 519 16.85 -22.60 18.94
CA GLU A 519 18.31 -22.43 19.07
C GLU A 519 18.73 -21.57 20.26
N GLY A 520 18.05 -21.73 21.40
CA GLY A 520 18.33 -20.97 22.62
C GLY A 520 17.89 -19.51 22.59
N LYS A 521 17.26 -19.04 21.49
CA LYS A 521 16.66 -17.71 21.39
C LYS A 521 15.15 -17.76 21.63
N PRO A 522 14.60 -16.90 22.51
CA PRO A 522 13.16 -16.84 22.72
C PRO A 522 12.46 -16.26 21.49
N ILE A 523 11.39 -16.93 21.03
CA ILE A 523 10.56 -16.43 19.94
C ILE A 523 9.35 -15.72 20.53
N SER A 524 9.16 -14.45 20.15
CA SER A 524 7.97 -13.69 20.55
C SER A 524 6.77 -14.12 19.72
N PHE A 525 5.66 -14.47 20.38
CA PHE A 525 4.36 -14.72 19.75
C PHE A 525 3.27 -13.96 20.53
N SER A 526 2.32 -13.35 19.83
CA SER A 526 1.24 -12.55 20.45
C SER A 526 -0.13 -12.97 19.95
N SER A 527 -1.12 -13.03 20.85
CA SER A 527 -2.48 -13.55 20.56
C SER A 527 -3.29 -12.70 19.60
N ASN A 528 -2.80 -11.52 19.24
CA ASN A 528 -3.51 -10.51 18.45
C ASN A 528 -3.42 -10.69 16.93
N THR A 529 -2.83 -11.78 16.42
CA THR A 529 -2.92 -12.08 14.99
C THR A 529 -4.23 -12.82 14.71
N ASP A 530 -5.14 -12.11 14.04
CA ASP A 530 -6.50 -12.49 13.60
C ASP A 530 -6.51 -13.63 12.55
N ARG A 531 -5.46 -14.44 12.51
CA ARG A 531 -5.31 -15.56 11.60
C ARG A 531 -5.00 -16.82 12.39
N GLU A 532 -5.81 -17.83 12.08
CA GLU A 532 -5.54 -19.25 12.32
C GLU A 532 -5.68 -19.77 13.76
N LYS A 533 -6.19 -21.00 13.85
CA LYS A 533 -6.31 -21.82 15.07
C LYS A 533 -4.95 -22.22 15.66
N TYR A 534 -3.85 -21.78 15.06
CA TYR A 534 -2.49 -22.28 15.27
C TYR A 534 -1.47 -21.14 15.40
N TRP A 535 -0.35 -21.44 16.05
CA TRP A 535 0.91 -20.72 16.07
C TRP A 535 1.89 -21.39 15.09
N TYR A 536 2.75 -20.60 14.46
CA TYR A 536 3.72 -21.07 13.46
C TYR A 536 5.13 -20.66 13.88
N PHE A 537 6.04 -21.64 13.97
CA PHE A 537 7.43 -21.43 14.37
C PHE A 537 8.34 -22.06 13.31
N GLY A 538 8.87 -21.21 12.42
CA GLY A 538 9.65 -21.62 11.26
C GLY A 538 11.16 -21.53 11.47
N CYS A 539 11.88 -22.49 10.89
CA CYS A 539 13.33 -22.46 10.70
C CYS A 539 13.57 -22.43 9.18
N VAL A 540 14.11 -21.32 8.66
CA VAL A 540 14.47 -21.19 7.23
C VAL A 540 15.88 -21.72 7.05
N ASN A 541 16.09 -22.51 6.00
CA ASN A 541 17.34 -23.20 5.69
C ASN A 541 17.88 -23.99 6.91
N PRO A 542 17.10 -24.93 7.47
CA PRO A 542 17.47 -25.65 8.68
C PRO A 542 18.77 -26.46 8.47
N PRO A 543 19.64 -26.59 9.50
CA PRO A 543 20.77 -27.51 9.45
C PRO A 543 20.31 -28.95 9.19
N ARG A 544 21.19 -29.80 8.63
CA ARG A 544 20.90 -31.23 8.38
C ARG A 544 20.48 -32.01 9.62
N ASP A 545 21.04 -31.64 10.77
CA ASP A 545 20.68 -32.26 12.04
C ASP A 545 19.36 -31.71 12.61
N GLY A 546 18.82 -30.63 12.05
CA GLY A 546 17.60 -29.96 12.46
C GLY A 546 17.83 -28.79 13.42
N CYS A 547 16.73 -28.14 13.80
CA CYS A 547 16.73 -27.01 14.73
C CYS A 547 16.24 -27.47 16.12
N ASN A 548 16.93 -27.09 17.19
CA ASN A 548 16.54 -27.33 18.57
C ASN A 548 15.36 -26.42 18.94
N VAL A 549 14.29 -27.01 19.46
CA VAL A 549 13.08 -26.31 19.88
C VAL A 549 12.72 -26.71 21.31
N GLU A 550 12.61 -25.73 22.18
CA GLU A 550 12.20 -25.89 23.57
C GLU A 550 10.82 -25.28 23.77
N ILE A 551 9.85 -26.08 24.18
CA ILE A 551 8.44 -25.71 24.25
C ILE A 551 7.99 -25.72 25.71
N HIS A 552 7.45 -24.61 26.19
CA HIS A 552 6.98 -24.45 27.56
C HIS A 552 5.44 -24.43 27.57
N LEU A 553 4.83 -25.44 28.19
CA LEU A 553 3.38 -25.61 28.27
C LEU A 553 2.92 -25.43 29.73
N GLY A 554 1.80 -24.72 29.92
CA GLY A 554 1.22 -24.43 31.23
C GLY A 554 0.37 -25.53 31.83
N ASP A 555 0.25 -26.67 31.16
CA ASP A 555 -0.40 -27.87 31.67
C ASP A 555 0.26 -29.15 31.10
N ASN A 556 -0.13 -30.30 31.64
CA ASN A 556 0.40 -31.61 31.24
C ASN A 556 -0.48 -32.33 30.22
N ASN A 557 -1.44 -31.65 29.58
CA ASN A 557 -2.30 -32.32 28.60
C ASN A 557 -1.51 -32.64 27.32
N PRO A 558 -1.85 -33.73 26.61
CA PRO A 558 -1.29 -34.00 25.29
C PRO A 558 -1.58 -32.85 24.33
N VAL A 559 -0.57 -32.39 23.61
CA VAL A 559 -0.71 -31.30 22.64
C VAL A 559 -0.52 -31.84 21.22
N GLU A 560 -1.53 -31.69 20.39
CA GLU A 560 -1.41 -31.97 18.96
C GLU A 560 -0.59 -30.85 18.29
N VAL A 561 0.44 -31.27 17.58
CA VAL A 561 1.31 -30.41 16.77
C VAL A 561 1.36 -30.93 15.35
N MET A 562 1.63 -30.04 14.41
CA MET A 562 1.93 -30.43 13.03
C MET A 562 3.30 -29.92 12.65
N ILE A 563 3.96 -30.64 11.75
CA ILE A 563 5.27 -30.32 11.23
C ILE A 563 5.12 -30.19 9.73
N LEU A 564 5.39 -28.99 9.23
CA LEU A 564 5.36 -28.68 7.80
C LEU A 564 6.77 -28.51 7.29
N ASP A 565 7.14 -29.33 6.32
CA ASP A 565 8.38 -29.26 5.59
C ASP A 565 8.15 -28.66 4.20
N GLU A 566 8.96 -27.69 3.80
CA GLU A 566 8.85 -26.99 2.53
C GLU A 566 10.15 -27.07 1.72
N SER A 567 10.03 -27.22 0.40
CA SER A 567 11.13 -27.04 -0.55
C SER A 567 10.66 -26.18 -1.72
N PHE A 568 11.56 -25.37 -2.26
CA PHE A 568 11.28 -24.58 -3.45
C PHE A 568 11.18 -25.47 -4.69
N GLY A 569 10.26 -25.11 -5.58
CA GLY A 569 9.97 -25.86 -6.79
C GLY A 569 9.04 -27.05 -6.57
N LEU A 570 8.64 -27.66 -7.69
CA LEU A 570 7.80 -28.86 -7.70
C LEU A 570 8.68 -30.11 -7.71
N SER A 571 8.15 -31.16 -7.08
CA SER A 571 8.67 -32.52 -7.17
C SER A 571 8.44 -33.16 -8.54
N ALA A 572 9.03 -34.34 -8.75
CA ALA A 572 8.84 -35.14 -9.97
C ALA A 572 7.34 -35.34 -10.28
N GLY A 573 6.95 -35.10 -11.52
CA GLY A 573 5.55 -35.12 -11.99
C GLY A 573 4.94 -33.72 -12.14
N GLY A 574 5.59 -32.67 -11.60
CA GLY A 574 5.17 -31.28 -11.74
C GLY A 574 5.54 -30.63 -13.08
N GLU A 575 6.41 -31.25 -13.89
CA GLU A 575 6.98 -30.65 -15.11
C GLU A 575 5.90 -30.28 -16.13
N THR A 576 4.90 -31.15 -16.28
CA THR A 576 3.76 -30.91 -17.18
C THR A 576 2.92 -29.71 -16.75
N LEU A 577 2.78 -29.47 -15.45
CA LEU A 577 2.07 -28.32 -14.90
C LEU A 577 2.87 -27.03 -15.09
N ILE A 578 4.19 -27.08 -14.90
CA ILE A 578 5.09 -25.96 -15.15
C ILE A 578 5.03 -25.56 -16.63
N GLN A 579 5.08 -26.52 -17.55
CA GLN A 579 4.95 -26.27 -18.98
C GLN A 579 3.56 -25.71 -19.34
N ALA A 580 2.49 -26.22 -18.71
CA ALA A 580 1.13 -25.77 -18.96
C ALA A 580 0.78 -24.40 -18.33
N ARG A 581 1.61 -23.88 -17.41
CA ARG A 581 1.47 -22.53 -16.83
C ARG A 581 1.81 -21.43 -17.85
N ALA A 582 2.81 -21.67 -18.72
CA ALA A 582 3.31 -20.71 -19.69
C ALA A 582 2.23 -20.29 -20.71
N PRO A 583 2.35 -19.11 -21.37
CA PRO A 583 3.45 -18.15 -21.33
C PRO A 583 3.19 -16.87 -20.50
N LEU A 584 1.96 -16.65 -20.01
CA LEU A 584 1.56 -15.39 -19.37
C LEU A 584 1.34 -15.52 -17.86
N ALA A 585 1.98 -16.49 -17.20
CA ALA A 585 1.90 -16.68 -15.76
C ALA A 585 3.27 -17.00 -15.17
N VAL A 586 3.55 -16.47 -13.98
CA VAL A 586 4.83 -16.61 -13.29
C VAL A 586 4.62 -16.93 -11.80
N PRO A 587 5.52 -17.70 -11.18
CA PRO A 587 5.52 -17.84 -9.74
C PRO A 587 5.83 -16.48 -9.09
N CYS A 588 5.28 -16.25 -7.90
CA CYS A 588 5.51 -15.03 -7.13
C CYS A 588 5.66 -15.30 -5.62
N ARG A 589 6.25 -14.37 -4.88
CA ARG A 589 6.62 -14.53 -3.45
C ARG A 589 7.52 -15.74 -3.30
N ASP A 590 7.15 -16.66 -2.42
CA ASP A 590 7.88 -17.91 -2.20
C ASP A 590 7.79 -18.91 -3.39
N GLY A 591 7.05 -18.56 -4.44
CA GLY A 591 6.97 -19.30 -5.69
C GLY A 591 6.29 -20.66 -5.60
N ASP A 592 6.69 -21.57 -6.47
CA ASP A 592 6.22 -22.96 -6.48
C ASP A 592 6.86 -23.72 -5.31
N LYS A 593 6.09 -24.61 -4.67
CA LYS A 593 6.56 -25.33 -3.48
C LYS A 593 6.18 -26.80 -3.49
N THR A 594 6.98 -27.58 -2.79
CA THR A 594 6.64 -28.94 -2.35
C THR A 594 6.55 -28.95 -0.83
N MET A 595 5.36 -29.25 -0.32
CA MET A 595 4.99 -29.20 1.09
C MET A 595 4.60 -30.59 1.59
N ILE A 596 5.20 -31.01 2.70
CA ILE A 596 4.88 -32.28 3.36
C ILE A 596 4.50 -31.99 4.80
N LEU A 597 3.26 -32.30 5.15
CA LEU A 597 2.71 -32.18 6.49
C LEU A 597 2.77 -33.53 7.20
N ARG A 598 3.15 -33.49 8.48
CA ARG A 598 3.03 -34.59 9.43
C ARG A 598 2.37 -34.11 10.71
N HIS A 599 1.56 -34.95 11.32
CA HIS A 599 0.93 -34.76 12.62
C HIS A 599 1.73 -35.51 13.69
N ASP A 600 1.89 -34.88 14.85
CA ASP A 600 2.59 -35.47 15.99
C ASP A 600 1.90 -35.08 17.31
N LYS A 601 2.28 -35.72 18.41
CA LYS A 601 1.76 -35.46 19.75
C LYS A 601 2.90 -35.22 20.73
N LEU A 602 2.84 -34.09 21.41
CA LEU A 602 3.70 -33.77 22.54
C LEU A 602 3.12 -34.35 23.82
#